data_AF-A0ABD2W543-F1
#
_entry.id   AF-A0ABD2W543-F1
#
_cell.length_a   1.000
_cell.length_b   1.000
_cell.length_c   1.000
_cell.angle_alpha   90.00
_cell.angle_beta   90.00
_cell.angle_gamma   90.00
#
_symmetry.space_group_name_H-M   'P 1'
#
loop_
_entity.id
_entity.type
_entity.pdbx_description
1 polymer ?
#
loop_
_entity_poly.entity_id
_entity_poly.type
_entity_poly.pdbx_seq_one_letter_code
_entity_poly.pdbx_strand_id
1 'polypeptide(L)' 'MYNAILQLEFRSGAQIVGFADDIILVGVAKHLWQLENQLDAAVSQVREALGDFSLETADHKMEVLLITKRR' A
#
# COMPACT_ATOMS: atom_id res chain seq x y z
N MET A 1 -4.66 -15.95 6.92
CA MET A 1 -5.15 -15.26 5.70
C MET A 1 -4.38 -13.97 5.48
N TYR A 2 -4.50 -12.97 6.36
CA TYR A 2 -3.79 -11.67 6.21
C TYR A 2 -2.26 -11.74 6.24
N ASN A 3 -1.68 -12.75 6.90
CA ASN A 3 -0.22 -12.88 7.03
C ASN A 3 0.50 -12.98 5.67
N ALA A 4 -0.15 -13.51 4.62
CA ALA A 4 0.43 -13.57 3.28
C ALA A 4 0.51 -12.18 2.63
N ILE A 5 -0.50 -11.34 2.84
CA ILE A 5 -0.56 -9.96 2.33
C ILE A 5 0.48 -9.09 3.06
N LEU A 6 0.63 -9.28 4.37
CA LEU A 6 1.63 -8.56 5.17
C LEU A 6 3.09 -8.96 4.85
N GLN A 7 3.29 -10.07 4.16
CA GLN A 7 4.60 -10.54 3.70
C GLN A 7 4.90 -10.16 2.24
N LEU A 8 4.05 -9.36 1.60
CA LEU A 8 4.29 -8.87 0.25
C LEU A 8 5.56 -8.02 0.21
N GLU A 9 6.49 -8.42 -0.64
CA GLU A 9 7.65 -7.63 -0.99
C GLU A 9 7.34 -6.76 -2.21
N PHE A 10 7.48 -5.44 -2.06
CA PHE A 10 7.21 -4.49 -3.13
C PHE A 10 8.51 -4.10 -3.82
N ARG A 11 8.63 -4.43 -5.11
CA ARG A 11 9.78 -4.00 -5.94
C ARG A 11 9.86 -2.48 -6.09
N SER A 12 8.76 -1.78 -5.83
CA SER A 12 8.69 -0.32 -5.84
C SER A 12 9.40 0.33 -4.64
N GLY A 13 9.82 -0.45 -3.64
CA GLY A 13 10.39 0.04 -2.38
C GLY A 13 9.33 0.50 -1.37
N ALA A 14 8.04 0.27 -1.66
CA ALA A 14 6.96 0.51 -0.71
C ALA A 14 7.03 -0.51 0.44
N GLN A 15 6.47 -0.13 1.58
CA GLN A 15 6.33 -1.00 2.75
C GLN A 15 4.85 -1.16 3.07
N ILE A 16 4.47 -2.35 3.51
CA ILE A 16 3.14 -2.62 4.06
C ILE A 16 3.23 -2.73 5.58
N VAL A 17 2.28 -2.10 6.25
CA VAL A 17 2.04 -2.25 7.68
C VAL A 17 0.57 -2.60 7.83
N GLY A 18 0.22 -3.58 8.64
CA GLY A 18 -1.19 -3.89 8.86
C GLY A 18 -1.45 -4.48 10.22
N PHE A 19 -2.70 -4.35 10.63
CA PHE A 19 -3.23 -4.84 11.89
C PHE A 19 -4.69 -5.24 11.71
N ALA A 20 -5.02 -6.48 12.06
CA ALA A 20 -6.33 -7.07 11.77
C ALA A 20 -6.68 -6.98 10.27
N ASP A 21 -7.75 -6.26 9.91
CA ASP A 21 -8.23 -6.01 8.55
C ASP A 21 -7.73 -4.70 7.93
N ASP A 22 -7.12 -3.83 8.74
CA ASP A 22 -6.57 -2.56 8.26
C ASP A 22 -5.13 -2.71 7.76
N ILE A 23 -4.86 -2.10 6.60
CA ILE A 23 -3.53 -2.06 5.97
C ILE A 23 -3.17 -0.63 5.56
N ILE A 24 -1.89 -0.31 5.71
CA ILE A 24 -1.27 0.95 5.31
C ILE A 24 -0.12 0.63 4.38
N LEU A 25 -0.07 1.33 3.24
CA LEU A 25 1.07 1.35 2.34
C LEU A 25 1.89 2.62 2.55
N VAL A 26 3.18 2.45 2.76
CA VAL A 26 4.11 3.55 3.03
C VAL A 26 5.14 3.62 1.92
N GLY A 27 5.21 4.77 1.25
CA GLY A 27 6.26 5.12 0.31
C GLY A 27 7.10 6.27 0.85
N VAL A 28 8.39 6.27 0.53
CA VAL A 28 9.30 7.38 0.86
C VAL A 28 10.10 7.71 -0.37
N ALA A 29 9.89 8.91 -0.92
CA ALA A 29 10.67 9.40 -2.05
C ALA A 29 10.91 10.91 -1.96
N LYS A 30 11.85 11.39 -2.77
CA LYS A 30 12.23 12.81 -2.83
C LYS A 30 11.21 13.64 -3.62
N HIS A 31 10.53 13.02 -4.58
CA HIS A 31 9.59 13.69 -5.48
C HIS A 31 8.23 13.00 -5.44
N LEU A 32 7.16 13.78 -5.57
CA LEU A 32 5.79 13.27 -5.49
C LEU A 32 5.48 12.23 -6.56
N TRP A 33 5.90 12.46 -7.81
CA TRP A 33 5.70 11.52 -8.91
C TRP A 33 6.34 10.13 -8.64
N GLN A 34 7.42 10.08 -7.86
CA GLN A 34 8.04 8.82 -7.46
C GLN A 34 7.18 8.09 -6.42
N LEU A 35 6.60 8.84 -5.47
CA LEU A 35 5.66 8.29 -4.49
C LEU A 35 4.40 7.74 -5.16
N GLU A 36 3.80 8.48 -6.09
CA GLU A 36 2.62 8.06 -6.84
C GLU A 36 2.90 6.75 -7.57
N ASN A 37 3.94 6.71 -8.41
CA ASN A 37 4.34 5.48 -9.11
C ASN A 37 4.62 4.30 -8.17
N GLN A 38 5.25 4.57 -7.03
CA GLN A 38 5.61 3.55 -6.05
C GLN A 38 4.38 2.96 -5.35
N LEU A 39 3.45 3.82 -4.94
CA LEU A 39 2.23 3.45 -4.23
C LEU A 39 1.19 2.83 -5.17
N ASP A 40 1.03 3.34 -6.39
CA ASP A 40 0.10 2.78 -7.38
C ASP A 40 0.48 1.34 -7.74
N ALA A 41 1.78 1.07 -7.92
CA ALA A 41 2.29 -0.28 -8.13
C ALA A 41 2.02 -1.17 -6.91
N ALA A 42 2.22 -0.65 -5.69
CA ALA A 42 1.99 -1.40 -4.46
C ALA A 42 0.49 -1.71 -4.24
N VAL A 43 -0.40 -0.74 -4.48
CA VAL A 43 -1.86 -0.93 -4.40
C VAL A 43 -2.32 -2.00 -5.38
N SER A 44 -1.80 -1.97 -6.61
CA SER A 44 -2.13 -2.98 -7.63
C SER A 44 -1.72 -4.38 -7.18
N GLN A 45 -0.50 -4.53 -6.64
CA GLN A 45 0.00 -5.81 -6.12
C GLN A 45 -0.82 -6.31 -4.91
N VAL A 46 -1.22 -5.41 -4.01
CA VAL A 46 -2.10 -5.77 -2.88
C VAL A 46 -3.47 -6.23 -3.37
N ARG A 47 -4.07 -5.54 -4.34
CA ARG A 47 -5.38 -5.92 -4.90
C ARG A 47 -5.34 -7.28 -5.57
N GLU A 48 -4.27 -7.58 -6.32
CA GLU A 48 -4.06 -8.90 -6.90
C GLU A 48 -3.97 -9.98 -5.82
N ALA A 49 -3.14 -9.75 -4.79
CA ALA A 49 -3.00 -10.69 -3.68
C ALA A 49 -4.29 -10.87 -2.86
N LEU A 50 -5.09 -9.83 -2.68
CA LEU A 50 -6.41 -9.92 -2.04
C LEU A 50 -7.38 -10.76 -2.90
N GLY A 51 -7.32 -10.62 -4.22
CA GLY A 51 -8.11 -11.39 -5.18
C GLY A 51 -7.92 -12.90 -5.04
N ASP A 52 -6.70 -13.36 -4.76
CA ASP A 52 -6.40 -14.78 -4.48
C ASP A 52 -7.18 -15.35 -3.28
N PHE A 53 -7.61 -14.47 -2.37
CA PHE A 53 -8.42 -14.82 -1.19
C PHE A 53 -9.89 -14.41 -1.33
N SER A 54 -10.33 -14.02 -2.52
CA SER A 54 -11.69 -13.47 -2.77
C SER A 54 -12.01 -12.25 -1.89
N LEU A 55 -10.99 -11.46 -1.57
CA LEU A 55 -11.11 -10.20 -0.84
C LEU A 55 -10.94 -9.02 -1.79
N GLU A 56 -11.50 -7.87 -1.41
CA GLU A 56 -11.40 -6.62 -2.15
C GLU A 56 -11.11 -5.42 -1.24
N THR A 57 -10.55 -4.36 -1.81
CA THR A 57 -10.35 -3.10 -1.09
C THR A 57 -11.67 -2.32 -1.03
N ALA A 58 -12.00 -1.78 0.14
CA ALA A 58 -13.11 -0.84 0.29
C ALA A 58 -12.66 0.56 -0.18
N ASP A 59 -12.63 0.80 -1.48
CA ASP A 59 -12.06 2.03 -2.08
C ASP A 59 -12.66 3.33 -1.53
N HIS A 60 -13.94 3.32 -1.17
CA HIS A 60 -14.64 4.46 -0.55
C HIS A 60 -14.15 4.81 0.86
N LYS A 61 -13.39 3.92 1.51
CA LYS A 61 -12.75 4.13 2.82
C LYS A 61 -11.25 4.38 2.70
N MET A 62 -10.69 4.29 1.50
CA MET A 62 -9.26 4.47 1.30
C MET A 62 -8.91 5.95 1.47
N GLU A 63 -7.91 6.20 2.31
CA GLU A 63 -7.39 7.54 2.56
C GLU A 63 -5.92 7.61 2.15
N VAL A 64 -5.51 8.77 1.64
CA VAL A 64 -4.12 9.03 1.26
C VAL A 64 -3.61 10.21 2.06
N LEU A 65 -2.53 9.99 2.81
CA LEU A 65 -1.86 11.01 3.60
C LEU A 65 -0.47 11.28 3.04
N LEU A 66 -0.21 12.53 2.63
CA LEU A 66 1.13 12.99 2.28
C LEU A 66 1.80 13.64 3.49
N ILE A 67 2.77 12.96 4.08
CA ILE A 67 3.61 13.52 5.13
C ILE A 67 4.83 14.18 4.50
N THR A 68 4.85 15.51 4.49
CA THR A 68 6.04 16.27 4.12
C THR A 68 6.67 16.88 5.37
N LYS A 69 7.99 17.07 5.34
CA LYS A 69 8.65 17.84 6.37
C LYS A 69 8.21 19.30 6.23
N ARG A 70 7.35 19.80 7.13
CA ARG A 70 7.27 21.24 7.36
C ARG A 70 8.51 21.63 8.15
N ARG A 71 9.31 22.52 7.58
CA ARG A 71 10.23 23.32 8.41
C ARG A 71 9.41 24.22 9.31
#